data_AF-A0A2E0PD80-F1
#
_entry.id   AF-A0A2E0PD80-F1
#
_cell.length_a   1.000
_cell.length_b   1.000
_cell.length_c   1.000
_cell.angle_alpha   90.00
_cell.angle_beta   90.00
_cell.angle_gamma   90.00
#
_symmetry.space_group_name_H-M   'P 1'
#
loop_
_entity.id
_entity.type
_entity.pdbx_description
1 polymer ?
#
loop_
_entity_poly.entity_id
_entity_poly.type
_entity_poly.pdbx_seq_one_letter_code
_entity_poly.pdbx_strand_id
1 'polypeptide(L)' 'MALIKCYECNKEISDAAAACPSCGAPKKRKTYIPVLPCPMCDGSMEKISISSEDLKKKLRCRKCGHLARTD' A
#
# COMPACT_ATOMS: atom_id res chain seq x y z
N MET A 1 -11.30 -7.26 13.81
CA MET A 1 -12.17 -7.24 12.61
C MET A 1 -12.44 -5.79 12.27
N ALA A 2 -12.02 -5.33 11.11
CA ALA A 2 -12.31 -4.00 10.62
C ALA A 2 -13.55 -4.07 9.72
N LEU A 3 -14.53 -3.20 9.95
CA LEU A 3 -15.60 -3.00 8.98
C LEU A 3 -15.09 -2.03 7.91
N ILE A 4 -15.10 -2.47 6.66
CA ILE A 4 -14.77 -1.65 5.50
C ILE A 4 -16.06 -1.29 4.76
N LYS A 5 -16.10 -0.13 4.11
CA LYS A 5 -17.22 0.20 3.22
C LYS A 5 -17.08 -0.54 1.89
N CYS A 6 -18.16 -1.18 1.46
CA CYS A 6 -18.28 -1.72 0.12
C CYS A 6 -18.16 -0.56 -0.89
N TYR A 7 -17.38 -0.76 -1.95
CA TYR A 7 -17.15 0.26 -2.97
C TYR A 7 -18.35 0.48 -3.90
N GLU A 8 -19.30 -0.47 -3.93
CA GLU A 8 -20.53 -0.37 -4.74
C GLU A 8 -21.69 0.19 -3.90
N CYS A 9 -22.10 -0.55 -2.87
CA CYS A 9 -23.32 -0.22 -2.12
C CYS A 9 -23.08 0.67 -0.89
N ASN A 10 -21.83 1.04 -0.60
CA ASN A 10 -21.42 1.85 0.55
C ASN A 10 -21.78 1.29 1.94
N LYS A 11 -22.31 0.07 2.01
CA LYS A 11 -22.57 -0.63 3.27
C LYS A 11 -21.29 -1.14 3.90
N GLU A 12 -21.32 -1.26 5.22
CA GLU A 12 -20.24 -1.81 6.01
C GLU A 12 -20.19 -3.33 5.84
N ILE A 13 -19.01 -3.84 5.49
CA ILE A 13 -18.74 -5.26 5.32
C ILE A 13 -17.51 -5.62 6.14
N SER A 14 -17.43 -6.86 6.62
CA SER A 14 -16.23 -7.33 7.32
C SER A 14 -15.03 -7.34 6.37
N ASP A 15 -13.86 -6.91 6.85
CA ASP A 15 -12.62 -7.04 6.09
C ASP A 15 -12.30 -8.52 5.78
N ALA A 16 -12.79 -9.47 6.55
CA ALA A 16 -12.64 -10.89 6.24
C ALA A 16 -13.57 -11.39 5.10
N ALA A 17 -14.59 -10.63 4.70
CA ALA A 17 -15.59 -11.10 3.75
C ALA A 17 -15.01 -11.19 2.32
N ALA A 18 -15.18 -12.34 1.66
CA ALA A 18 -14.76 -12.51 0.26
C ALA A 18 -15.56 -11.64 -0.71
N ALA A 19 -16.83 -11.40 -0.40
CA ALA A 19 -17.76 -10.55 -1.15
C ALA A 19 -18.70 -9.81 -0.20
N CYS A 20 -19.31 -8.73 -0.68
CA CYS A 20 -20.31 -7.97 0.07
C CYS A 20 -21.59 -8.80 0.25
N PRO A 21 -22.08 -9.05 1.49
CA PRO A 21 -23.30 -9.81 1.72
C PRO A 21 -24.58 -9.05 1.32
N SER A 22 -24.52 -7.74 1.09
CA SER A 22 -25.69 -6.95 0.68
C SER A 22 -25.86 -6.80 -0.83
N CYS A 23 -24.77 -6.71 -1.61
CA CYS A 23 -24.85 -6.51 -3.06
C CYS A 23 -24.13 -7.58 -3.90
N GLY A 24 -23.38 -8.49 -3.27
CA GLY A 24 -22.62 -9.54 -3.98
C GLY A 24 -21.28 -9.07 -4.57
N ALA A 25 -20.91 -7.80 -4.45
CA ALA A 25 -19.68 -7.28 -5.03
C ALA A 25 -18.42 -7.94 -4.41
N PRO A 26 -17.44 -8.39 -5.22
CA PRO A 26 -16.24 -9.05 -4.72
C PRO A 26 -15.33 -8.05 -3.97
N LYS A 27 -14.69 -8.49 -2.89
CA LYS A 27 -13.77 -7.62 -2.14
C LYS A 27 -12.54 -7.32 -2.98
N LYS A 28 -12.32 -6.05 -3.35
CA LYS A 28 -11.04 -5.60 -3.93
C LYS A 28 -9.95 -5.80 -2.88
N ARG A 29 -8.98 -6.70 -3.14
CA ARG A 29 -7.80 -6.86 -2.31
C ARG A 29 -7.04 -5.55 -2.32
N LYS A 30 -7.20 -4.73 -1.27
CA LYS A 30 -6.29 -3.62 -1.02
C LYS A 30 -4.98 -4.25 -0.59
N THR A 31 -4.06 -4.38 -1.54
CA THR A 31 -2.67 -4.67 -1.24
C THR A 31 -2.18 -3.47 -0.44
N TYR A 32 -2.20 -3.57 0.89
CA TYR A 32 -1.53 -2.61 1.75
C TYR A 32 -0.05 -2.79 1.48
N ILE A 33 0.45 -2.05 0.50
CA ILE A 33 1.87 -1.76 0.44
C ILE A 33 2.07 -0.80 1.62
N PRO A 34 2.83 -1.17 2.67
CA PRO A 34 3.26 -0.17 3.63
C PRO A 34 4.09 0.83 2.84
N VAL A 35 3.48 1.94 2.46
CA VAL A 35 4.21 3.11 2.00
C VAL A 35 5.02 3.53 3.22
N LEU A 36 6.29 3.14 3.23
CA LEU A 36 7.20 3.45 4.30
C LEU A 36 7.37 4.98 4.25
N PRO A 37 6.82 5.76 5.20
CA PRO A 37 7.15 7.18 5.27
C PRO A 37 8.63 7.28 5.65
N CYS A 38 9.34 8.30 5.17
CA CYS A 38 10.74 8.47 5.55
C CYS A 38 10.82 8.72 7.07
N PRO A 39 11.44 7.82 7.88
CA PRO A 39 11.46 7.94 9.34
C PRO A 39 12.23 9.16 9.84
N MET A 40 12.91 9.87 8.93
CA MET A 40 13.78 11.00 9.23
C MET A 40 13.16 12.37 8.90
N CYS A 41 12.16 12.46 8.01
CA CYS A 41 11.77 13.78 7.50
C CYS A 41 10.32 13.94 6.98
N ASP A 42 9.46 12.92 7.14
CA ASP A 42 8.09 12.85 6.57
C ASP A 42 8.04 13.07 5.03
N GLY A 43 9.20 12.98 4.38
CA GLY A 43 9.32 13.21 2.94
C GLY A 43 8.82 12.01 2.13
N SER A 44 8.28 12.30 0.96
CA SER A 44 7.91 11.29 -0.03
C SER A 44 9.16 10.55 -0.54
N MET A 45 9.05 9.22 -0.63
CA MET A 45 10.09 8.38 -1.22
C MET A 45 9.78 8.12 -2.69
N GLU A 46 10.75 8.33 -3.56
CA GLU A 46 10.67 8.01 -4.98
C GLU A 46 11.39 6.69 -5.24
N LYS A 47 10.81 5.85 -6.11
CA LYS A 47 11.44 4.60 -6.53
C LYS A 47 12.57 4.94 -7.48
N ILE A 48 13.78 4.48 -7.16
CA ILE A 48 14.88 4.51 -8.13
C ILE A 48 14.89 3.16 -8.84
N SER A 49 14.60 3.17 -10.14
CA SER A 49 14.78 2.03 -11.02
C SER A 49 16.19 2.08 -11.61
N ILE A 50 17.13 1.35 -11.02
CA ILE A 50 18.45 1.14 -11.60
C ILE A 50 18.41 -0.22 -12.31
N SER A 51 18.60 -0.23 -13.62
CA SER A 51 18.64 -1.45 -14.44
C SER A 51 19.91 -2.26 -14.15
N SER A 52 19.75 -3.49 -13.66
CA SER A 52 20.02 -4.72 -14.44
C SER A 52 20.35 -5.95 -13.56
N GLU A 53 20.99 -5.82 -12.38
CA GLU A 53 21.41 -7.02 -11.61
C GLU A 53 21.05 -7.08 -10.11
N ASP A 54 20.48 -6.04 -9.49
CA ASP A 54 20.14 -6.09 -8.06
C ASP A 54 18.61 -6.00 -7.87
N LEU A 55 18.00 -7.11 -7.48
CA LEU A 55 16.60 -7.21 -7.04
C LEU A 55 16.39 -6.46 -5.71
N LYS A 56 16.85 -5.21 -5.60
CA LYS A 56 16.48 -4.31 -4.51
C LYS A 56 15.97 -3.01 -5.07
N LYS A 57 14.64 -2.92 -5.07
CA LYS A 57 13.92 -1.67 -5.21
C LYS A 57 14.40 -0.74 -4.08
N LYS A 58 15.33 0.17 -4.38
CA LYS A 58 15.78 1.19 -3.44
C LYS A 58 14.80 2.35 -3.50
N LEU A 59 14.33 2.78 -2.33
CA LEU A 59 13.53 3.99 -2.18
C LEU A 59 14.45 5.10 -1.70
N ARG A 60 14.46 6.24 -2.38
CA ARG A 60 15.20 7.43 -1.95
C ARG A 60 14.22 8.51 -1.53
N CYS A 61 14.41 9.05 -0.34
CA CYS A 61 13.65 10.22 0.09
C CYS A 61 14.16 11.47 -0.64
N ARG A 62 13.28 12.20 -1.33
CA ARG A 62 13.64 13.43 -2.06
C ARG A 62 14.03 14.59 -1.14
N LYS A 63 13.54 14.56 0.11
CA LYS A 63 13.67 15.66 1.07
C LYS A 63 14.95 15.59 1.91
N CYS A 64 15.38 14.39 2.32
CA CYS A 64 16.59 14.21 3.14
C CYS A 64 17.62 13.25 2.53
N GLY A 65 17.37 12.72 1.33
CA GLY A 65 18.31 11.87 0.60
C GLY A 65 18.45 10.44 1.14
N HIS A 66 17.77 10.09 2.23
CA HIS A 66 17.81 8.76 2.86
C HIS A 66 17.45 7.64 1.89
N LEU A 67 18.21 6.54 1.90
CA LEU A 67 17.96 5.35 1.09
C LEU A 67 17.39 4.23 1.97
N ALA A 68 16.10 3.92 1.79
CA ALA A 68 15.46 2.77 2.42
C ALA A 68 15.63 1.53 1.55
N ARG A 69 16.13 0.45 2.16
CA ARG A 69 16.30 -0.87 1.55
C ARG A 69 15.08 -1.71 1.95
N THR A 70 14.14 -1.95 1.04
CA THR A 70 13.11 -2.97 1.27
C THR A 70 13.76 -4.32 0.96
N ASP A 71 14.07 -5.08 2.01
CA ASP A 71 14.42 -6.50 1.89
C ASP A 71 13.18 -7.32 1.48
#